data_AF-A0A0B2A7C3-F1
#
_entry.id   AF-A0A0B2A7C3-F1
#
_cell.length_a   1.000
_cell.length_b   1.000
_cell.length_c   1.000
_cell.angle_alpha   90.00
_cell.angle_beta   90.00
_cell.angle_gamma   90.00
#
_symmetry.space_group_name_H-M   'P 1'
#
loop_
_entity.id
_entity.type
_entity.pdbx_description
1 polymer ?
#
loop_
_entity_poly.entity_id
_entity_poly.type
_entity_poly.pdbx_seq_one_letter_code
_entity_poly.pdbx_strand_id
1 'polypeptide(L)'
;MRIDVLTIFPSFFDVLEVSLLGKARSAGLLDVRVHDLREWTHDRHRTVDDTPYGGGAGMVMKPEPWGEALDAVTQDSERPVIVFPSPAGEVFSQRTARDLVETDHLVFGCGRYEGIDERVFAYAATLGEVRLMSLGDYVLNGGEVAAMAMIEAVGRLVPGVVGNPESLVEESHEDGLLEYPSYTKPSSWRGYDVPPILLSGNHGAIAAWRREQQVQRTIERRPDLLPGND
;
A
#
# COMPACT_ATOMS: atom_id res chain seq x y z
N MET A 1 10.63 -6.82 -8.89
CA MET A 1 10.13 -6.99 -7.51
C MET A 1 9.07 -8.09 -7.49
N ARG A 2 9.14 -8.96 -6.49
CA ARG A 2 8.16 -10.01 -6.19
C ARG A 2 7.29 -9.59 -5.00
N ILE A 3 5.99 -9.82 -5.09
CA ILE A 3 5.01 -9.55 -4.05
C ILE A 3 4.16 -10.81 -3.85
N ASP A 4 4.19 -11.40 -2.66
CA ASP A 4 3.33 -12.51 -2.29
C ASP A 4 2.26 -12.02 -1.30
N VAL A 5 1.02 -12.42 -1.49
CA VAL A 5 -0.10 -12.05 -0.64
C VAL A 5 -0.72 -13.30 -0.05
N LEU A 6 -0.72 -13.40 1.28
CA LEU A 6 -1.38 -14.46 2.04
C LEU A 6 -2.74 -13.93 2.53
N THR A 7 -3.83 -14.52 2.05
CA THR A 7 -5.19 -14.08 2.39
C THR A 7 -6.16 -15.25 2.34
N ILE A 8 -7.31 -15.12 3.01
CA ILE A 8 -8.44 -16.04 2.87
C ILE A 8 -9.46 -15.53 1.82
N PHE A 9 -9.17 -14.44 1.12
CA PHE A 9 -9.99 -13.90 0.02
C PHE A 9 -9.14 -13.55 -1.22
N PRO A 10 -8.57 -14.55 -1.92
CA PRO A 10 -7.70 -14.29 -3.08
C PRO A 10 -8.34 -13.41 -4.15
N SER A 11 -9.63 -13.62 -4.43
CA SER A 11 -10.38 -12.86 -5.44
C SER A 11 -10.48 -11.35 -5.14
N PHE A 12 -10.16 -10.91 -3.92
CA PHE A 12 -10.07 -9.49 -3.59
C PHE A 12 -8.98 -8.79 -4.42
N PHE A 13 -7.95 -9.55 -4.82
CA PHE A 13 -6.77 -9.05 -5.52
C PHE A 13 -6.85 -9.23 -7.04
N ASP A 14 -7.96 -9.71 -7.60
CA ASP A 14 -8.17 -9.79 -9.05
C ASP A 14 -8.06 -8.40 -9.72
N VAL A 15 -8.32 -7.33 -8.97
CA VAL A 15 -8.11 -5.94 -9.42
C VAL A 15 -6.64 -5.62 -9.77
N LEU A 16 -5.67 -6.41 -9.29
CA LEU A 16 -4.27 -6.27 -9.69
C LEU A 16 -4.00 -6.63 -11.16
N GLU A 17 -4.98 -7.21 -11.86
CA GLU A 17 -4.90 -7.49 -13.29
C GLU A 17 -5.27 -6.29 -14.17
N VAL A 18 -5.86 -5.23 -13.60
CA VAL A 18 -6.29 -4.06 -14.37
C VAL A 18 -5.32 -2.89 -14.27
N SER A 19 -5.50 -1.91 -15.15
CA SER A 19 -4.81 -0.62 -15.11
C SER A 19 -3.27 -0.74 -15.11
N LEU A 20 -2.59 0.12 -14.36
CA LEU A 20 -1.14 0.25 -14.33
C LEU A 20 -0.43 -1.00 -13.79
N LEU A 21 -0.93 -1.57 -12.69
CA LEU A 21 -0.36 -2.78 -12.08
C LEU A 21 -0.52 -4.00 -13.00
N GLY A 22 -1.67 -4.15 -13.65
CA GLY A 22 -1.88 -5.23 -14.63
C GLY A 22 -0.91 -5.14 -15.81
N LYS A 23 -0.64 -3.92 -16.31
CA LYS A 23 0.38 -3.68 -17.35
C LYS A 23 1.78 -4.01 -16.84
N ALA A 24 2.13 -3.58 -15.63
CA ALA A 24 3.43 -3.86 -15.01
C ALA A 24 3.66 -5.37 -14.84
N ARG A 25 2.65 -6.12 -14.42
CA ARG A 25 2.69 -7.60 -14.35
C ARG A 25 2.89 -8.23 -15.72
N SER A 26 2.12 -7.80 -16.71
CA SER A 26 2.23 -8.29 -18.10
C SER A 26 3.60 -8.00 -18.73
N ALA A 27 4.24 -6.91 -18.32
CA ALA A 27 5.59 -6.51 -18.74
C ALA A 27 6.72 -7.16 -17.92
N GLY A 28 6.40 -7.97 -16.90
CA GLY A 28 7.39 -8.62 -16.03
C GLY A 28 8.10 -7.68 -15.06
N LEU A 29 7.60 -6.45 -14.85
CA LEU A 29 8.16 -5.49 -13.91
C LEU A 29 7.77 -5.81 -12.45
N LEU A 30 6.58 -6.38 -12.28
CA LEU A 30 6.03 -6.83 -11.01
C LEU A 30 5.61 -8.30 -11.11
N ASP A 31 6.10 -9.14 -10.21
CA ASP A 31 5.60 -10.50 -10.01
C ASP A 31 4.70 -10.50 -8.77
N VAL A 32 3.38 -10.52 -8.97
CA VAL A 32 2.42 -10.54 -7.84
C VAL A 32 1.71 -11.88 -7.80
N ARG A 33 1.81 -12.55 -6.65
CA ARG A 33 1.27 -13.88 -6.38
C ARG A 33 0.33 -13.81 -5.18
N VAL A 34 -0.87 -14.34 -5.34
CA VAL A 34 -1.90 -14.30 -4.30
C VAL A 34 -2.22 -15.74 -3.92
N HIS A 35 -2.16 -16.04 -2.63
CA HIS A 35 -2.29 -17.38 -2.10
C HIS A 35 -3.46 -17.47 -1.12
N ASP A 36 -4.29 -18.50 -1.28
CA ASP A 36 -5.35 -18.81 -0.33
C ASP A 36 -4.74 -19.50 0.89
N LEU A 37 -4.73 -18.81 2.04
CA LEU A 37 -4.18 -19.35 3.29
C LEU A 37 -4.80 -20.70 3.67
N ARG A 38 -6.05 -20.95 3.22
CA ARG A 38 -6.73 -22.23 3.44
C ARG A 38 -6.09 -23.42 2.72
N GLU A 39 -5.14 -23.22 1.81
CA GLU A 39 -4.38 -24.31 1.18
C GLU A 39 -3.42 -24.99 2.16
N TRP A 40 -3.02 -24.31 3.24
CA TRP A 40 -2.17 -24.82 4.31
C TRP A 40 -2.96 -25.29 5.53
N THR A 41 -4.17 -25.80 5.30
CA THR A 41 -5.01 -26.40 6.34
C THR A 41 -5.14 -27.90 6.10
N HIS A 42 -5.18 -28.67 7.19
CA HIS A 42 -5.15 -30.13 7.12
C HIS A 42 -6.49 -30.79 7.50
N ASP A 43 -7.49 -30.00 7.87
CA ASP A 43 -8.83 -30.48 8.21
C ASP A 43 -9.79 -30.33 7.02
N ARG A 44 -10.85 -31.15 7.02
CA ARG A 44 -11.84 -31.18 5.94
C ARG A 44 -12.54 -29.83 5.73
N HIS A 45 -12.68 -29.02 6.77
CA HIS A 45 -13.40 -27.75 6.72
C HIS A 45 -12.51 -26.58 6.30
N ARG A 46 -11.20 -26.84 6.10
CA ARG A 46 -10.19 -25.83 5.77
C ARG A 46 -10.18 -24.69 6.77
N THR A 47 -10.12 -25.05 8.05
CA THR A 47 -10.27 -24.14 9.19
C THR A 47 -9.01 -23.33 9.42
N VAL A 48 -9.12 -22.01 9.34
CA VAL A 48 -8.01 -21.04 9.49
C VAL A 48 -8.07 -20.25 10.79
N ASP A 49 -9.09 -20.47 11.61
CA ASP A 49 -9.36 -19.71 12.83
C ASP A 49 -9.92 -20.60 13.94
N ASP A 50 -9.75 -20.16 15.19
CA ASP A 50 -10.30 -20.81 16.38
C ASP A 50 -10.60 -19.75 17.47
N THR A 51 -11.27 -20.18 18.54
CA THR A 51 -11.58 -19.34 19.70
C THR A 51 -10.31 -18.86 20.43
N PRO A 52 -10.28 -17.62 20.93
CA PRO A 52 -9.11 -17.10 21.64
C PRO A 52 -8.91 -17.77 23.01
N TYR A 53 -7.65 -18.09 23.35
CA TYR A 53 -7.28 -18.39 24.73
C TYR A 53 -7.57 -17.19 25.64
N GLY A 54 -8.06 -17.46 26.86
CA GLY A 54 -8.48 -16.41 27.81
C GLY A 54 -9.95 -15.99 27.68
N GLY A 55 -10.66 -16.51 26.67
CA GLY A 55 -12.05 -16.15 26.38
C GLY A 55 -12.16 -14.79 25.66
N GLY A 56 -13.39 -14.42 25.30
CA GLY A 56 -13.66 -13.25 24.46
C GLY A 56 -14.66 -13.59 23.36
N ALA A 57 -15.16 -12.56 22.68
CA ALA A 57 -15.93 -12.74 21.45
C ALA A 57 -14.98 -12.86 20.25
N GLY A 58 -15.48 -13.43 19.15
CA GLY A 58 -14.74 -13.52 17.89
C GLY A 58 -13.83 -14.75 17.77
N MET A 59 -13.02 -14.74 16.71
CA MET A 59 -12.13 -15.82 16.32
C MET A 59 -10.73 -15.25 16.05
N VAL A 60 -9.68 -16.03 16.29
CA VAL A 60 -8.29 -15.68 16.02
C VAL A 60 -7.74 -16.65 14.98
N MET A 61 -7.03 -16.13 13.99
CA MET A 61 -6.44 -16.97 12.94
C MET A 61 -5.34 -17.87 13.54
N LYS A 62 -5.44 -19.16 13.23
CA LYS A 62 -4.56 -20.22 13.76
C LYS A 62 -3.13 -20.06 13.26
N PRO A 63 -2.11 -20.34 14.10
CA PRO A 63 -0.72 -20.15 13.71
C PRO A 63 -0.22 -21.15 12.65
N GLU A 64 -0.77 -22.37 12.59
CA GLU A 64 -0.22 -23.43 11.74
C GLU A 64 -0.32 -23.10 10.24
N PRO A 65 -1.49 -22.70 9.69
CA PRO A 65 -1.58 -22.32 8.27
C PRO A 65 -0.67 -21.13 7.92
N TRP A 66 -0.51 -20.18 8.85
CA TRP A 66 0.39 -19.04 8.66
C TRP A 66 1.85 -19.46 8.59
N GLY A 67 2.31 -20.31 9.51
CA GLY A 67 3.68 -20.81 9.53
C GLY A 67 4.04 -21.53 8.24
N GLU A 68 3.21 -22.50 7.82
CA GLU A 68 3.46 -23.27 6.59
C GLU A 68 3.39 -22.41 5.32
N ALA A 69 2.47 -21.43 5.27
CA ALA A 69 2.37 -20.52 4.14
C ALA A 69 3.59 -19.60 4.04
N LEU A 70 4.04 -19.04 5.17
CA LEU A 70 5.24 -18.20 5.22
C LEU A 70 6.47 -18.99 4.79
N ASP A 71 6.69 -20.19 5.33
CA ASP A 71 7.79 -21.07 4.92
C ASP A 71 7.81 -21.30 3.40
N ALA A 72 6.64 -21.61 2.83
CA ALA A 72 6.52 -21.89 1.40
C ALA A 72 6.83 -20.67 0.52
N VAL A 73 6.35 -19.48 0.90
CA VAL A 73 6.56 -18.29 0.05
C VAL A 73 7.97 -17.70 0.21
N THR A 74 8.60 -17.86 1.38
CA THR A 74 9.92 -17.27 1.68
C THR A 74 11.10 -18.21 1.43
N GLN A 75 10.88 -19.49 1.08
CA GLN A 75 11.96 -20.49 0.94
C GLN A 75 13.15 -20.06 0.05
N ASP A 76 12.89 -19.31 -1.02
CA ASP A 76 13.90 -18.91 -2.02
C ASP A 76 14.42 -17.48 -1.79
N SER A 77 14.16 -16.90 -0.61
CA SER A 77 14.47 -15.49 -0.32
C SER A 77 15.42 -15.40 0.86
N GLU A 78 16.56 -14.70 0.67
CA GLU A 78 17.53 -14.55 1.75
C GLU A 78 16.94 -13.76 2.94
N ARG A 79 16.16 -12.70 2.66
CA ARG A 79 15.52 -11.88 3.70
C ARG A 79 14.37 -11.03 3.14
N PRO A 80 13.14 -11.56 3.02
CA PRO A 80 11.98 -10.79 2.59
C PRO A 80 11.55 -9.77 3.66
N VAL A 81 10.80 -8.74 3.24
CA VAL A 81 10.04 -7.88 4.17
C VAL A 81 8.59 -8.40 4.21
N ILE A 82 8.14 -8.75 5.41
CA ILE A 82 6.84 -9.34 5.69
C ILE A 82 5.97 -8.29 6.38
N VAL A 83 5.02 -7.74 5.64
CA VAL A 83 4.10 -6.70 6.09
C VAL A 83 2.79 -7.34 6.56
N PHE A 84 2.40 -7.05 7.79
CA PHE A 84 1.07 -7.38 8.30
C PHE A 84 0.26 -6.08 8.48
N PRO A 85 -0.81 -5.88 7.70
CA PRO A 85 -1.73 -4.79 7.96
C PRO A 85 -2.36 -4.92 9.36
N SER A 86 -2.17 -3.90 10.20
CA SER A 86 -2.64 -3.86 11.57
C SER A 86 -2.90 -2.41 11.99
N PRO A 87 -4.06 -2.09 12.59
CA PRO A 87 -4.32 -0.74 13.10
C PRO A 87 -3.37 -0.35 14.26
N ALA A 88 -2.68 -1.32 14.87
CA ALA A 88 -1.65 -1.08 15.89
C ALA A 88 -0.23 -0.89 15.32
N GLY A 89 -0.09 -0.93 13.99
CA GLY A 89 1.18 -0.73 13.29
C GLY A 89 1.53 0.73 13.04
N GLU A 90 2.72 0.97 12.46
CA GLU A 90 3.11 2.30 11.97
C GLU A 90 2.17 2.76 10.85
N VAL A 91 1.74 4.02 10.88
CA VAL A 91 0.89 4.58 9.81
C VAL A 91 1.68 4.64 8.50
N PHE A 92 1.19 3.93 7.49
CA PHE A 92 1.79 3.88 6.17
C PHE A 92 1.82 5.27 5.51
N SER A 93 2.96 5.62 4.94
CA SER A 93 3.22 6.93 4.33
C SER A 93 3.96 6.78 3.00
N GLN A 94 4.00 7.85 2.20
CA GLN A 94 4.74 7.85 0.94
C GLN A 94 6.23 7.55 1.13
N ARG A 95 6.83 8.00 2.24
CA ARG A 95 8.19 7.64 2.64
C ARG A 95 8.33 6.13 2.86
N THR A 96 7.33 5.49 3.46
CA THR A 96 7.32 4.04 3.67
C THR A 96 7.18 3.30 2.34
N ALA A 97 6.37 3.80 1.41
CA ALA A 97 6.26 3.22 0.07
C ALA A 97 7.61 3.25 -0.68
N ARG A 98 8.35 4.37 -0.57
CA ARG A 98 9.71 4.53 -1.11
C ARG A 98 10.72 3.59 -0.46
N ASP A 99 10.61 3.35 0.83
CA ASP A 99 11.45 2.38 1.54
C ASP A 99 11.17 0.94 1.07
N LEU A 100 9.90 0.55 1.01
CA LEU A 100 9.50 -0.79 0.58
C LEU A 100 9.83 -1.09 -0.90
N VAL A 101 9.87 -0.08 -1.78
CA VAL A 101 10.14 -0.31 -3.20
C VAL A 101 11.58 -0.80 -3.46
N GLU A 102 12.49 -0.56 -2.52
CA GLU A 102 13.89 -1.02 -2.60
C GLU A 102 14.03 -2.52 -2.27
N THR A 103 12.95 -3.17 -1.80
CA THR A 103 12.97 -4.59 -1.44
C THR A 103 12.66 -5.48 -2.65
N ASP A 104 13.48 -6.51 -2.88
CA ASP A 104 13.27 -7.46 -3.98
C ASP A 104 12.02 -8.34 -3.80
N HIS A 105 11.70 -8.70 -2.55
CA HIS A 105 10.57 -9.56 -2.19
C HIS A 105 9.77 -9.02 -0.98
N LEU A 106 8.52 -8.66 -1.23
CA LEU A 106 7.54 -8.25 -0.22
C LEU A 106 6.50 -9.36 0.00
N VAL A 107 6.18 -9.65 1.25
CA VAL A 107 5.08 -10.56 1.61
C VAL A 107 4.04 -9.79 2.40
N PHE A 108 2.76 -9.88 2.02
CA PHE A 108 1.65 -9.28 2.76
C PHE A 108 0.82 -10.37 3.44
N GLY A 109 0.71 -10.31 4.76
CA GLY A 109 -0.15 -11.19 5.56
C GLY A 109 -1.47 -10.51 5.94
N CYS A 110 -2.54 -10.78 5.20
CA CYS A 110 -3.86 -10.19 5.44
C CYS A 110 -4.61 -10.91 6.58
N GLY A 111 -4.61 -10.30 7.77
CA GLY A 111 -5.41 -10.77 8.91
C GLY A 111 -6.93 -10.56 8.74
N ARG A 112 -7.71 -11.37 9.45
CA ARG A 112 -9.18 -11.33 9.55
C ARG A 112 -9.61 -11.61 10.99
N TYR A 113 -10.92 -11.48 11.23
CA TYR A 113 -11.53 -11.71 12.54
C TYR A 113 -10.93 -10.79 13.61
N GLU A 114 -10.61 -11.29 14.81
CA GLU A 114 -9.93 -10.52 15.87
C GLU A 114 -8.42 -10.37 15.61
N GLY A 115 -7.89 -11.04 14.58
CA GLY A 115 -6.50 -10.94 14.17
C GLY A 115 -5.82 -12.29 14.00
N ILE A 116 -4.49 -12.24 13.95
CA ILE A 116 -3.61 -13.39 13.79
C ILE A 116 -3.03 -13.75 15.16
N ASP A 117 -2.83 -15.03 15.44
CA ASP A 117 -2.11 -15.47 16.65
C ASP A 117 -0.75 -14.76 16.76
N GLU A 118 -0.50 -14.12 17.90
CA GLU A 118 0.68 -13.27 18.15
C GLU A 118 2.02 -13.98 17.86
N ARG A 119 2.05 -15.31 18.04
CA ARG A 119 3.26 -16.12 17.82
C ARG A 119 3.67 -16.15 16.34
N VAL A 120 2.73 -15.90 15.42
CA VAL A 120 3.01 -15.83 13.98
C VAL A 120 3.95 -14.68 13.67
N PHE A 121 3.79 -13.52 14.31
CA PHE A 121 4.68 -12.37 14.08
C PHE A 121 6.11 -12.67 14.56
N ALA A 122 6.24 -13.31 15.73
CA ALA A 122 7.53 -13.74 16.25
C ALA A 122 8.18 -14.79 15.34
N TYR A 123 7.40 -15.72 14.78
CA TYR A 123 7.88 -16.71 13.83
C TYR A 123 8.31 -16.08 12.51
N ALA A 124 7.49 -15.21 11.92
CA ALA A 124 7.78 -14.47 10.69
C ALA A 124 9.09 -13.67 10.81
N ALA A 125 9.39 -13.11 11.99
CA ALA A 125 10.63 -12.39 12.27
C ALA A 125 11.88 -13.28 12.21
N THR A 126 11.74 -14.61 12.26
CA THR A 126 12.84 -15.55 12.02
C THR A 126 13.11 -15.77 10.53
N LEU A 127 12.14 -15.47 9.67
CA LEU A 127 12.20 -15.66 8.21
C LEU A 127 12.58 -14.37 7.48
N GLY A 128 12.24 -13.19 8.01
CA GLY A 128 12.44 -11.91 7.36
C GLY A 128 12.26 -10.71 8.29
N GLU A 129 12.28 -9.50 7.72
CA GLU A 129 11.93 -8.29 8.46
C GLU A 129 10.41 -8.19 8.59
N VAL A 130 9.88 -8.13 9.81
CA VAL A 130 8.43 -7.99 10.06
C VAL A 130 8.08 -6.53 10.27
N ARG A 131 7.06 -6.06 9.54
CA ARG A 131 6.50 -4.72 9.71
C ARG A 131 4.99 -4.77 9.91
N LEU A 132 4.52 -4.28 11.05
CA LEU A 132 3.11 -4.01 11.28
C LEU A 132 2.78 -2.63 10.71
N MET A 133 1.82 -2.54 9.81
CA MET A 133 1.47 -1.27 9.14
C MET A 133 -0.01 -0.96 9.21
N SER A 134 -0.34 0.26 9.63
CA SER A 134 -1.69 0.81 9.68
C SER A 134 -1.99 1.63 8.43
N LEU A 135 -3.23 1.57 7.94
CA LEU A 135 -3.73 2.47 6.89
C LEU A 135 -4.29 3.79 7.47
N GLY A 136 -4.27 3.93 8.81
CA GLY A 136 -4.74 5.09 9.55
C GLY A 136 -5.60 4.70 10.77
N ASP A 137 -6.07 5.71 11.51
CA ASP A 137 -6.73 5.54 12.81
C ASP A 137 -8.21 5.14 12.67
N TYR A 138 -8.45 3.96 12.11
CA TYR A 138 -9.77 3.34 11.94
C TYR A 138 -9.63 1.82 11.79
N VAL A 139 -10.75 1.10 11.91
CA VAL A 139 -10.78 -0.37 11.84
C VAL A 139 -11.46 -0.83 10.55
N LEU A 140 -10.85 -1.82 9.89
CA LEU A 140 -11.37 -2.48 8.69
C LEU A 140 -11.74 -3.94 9.00
N ASN A 141 -12.55 -4.55 8.15
CA ASN A 141 -12.95 -5.96 8.29
C ASN A 141 -11.81 -6.96 8.03
N GLY A 142 -10.66 -6.50 7.54
CA GLY A 142 -9.54 -7.35 7.13
C GLY A 142 -8.40 -6.56 6.51
N GLY A 143 -7.24 -7.21 6.42
CA GLY A 143 -6.02 -6.61 5.90
C GLY A 143 -5.98 -6.40 4.39
N GLU A 144 -6.93 -6.94 3.61
CA GLU A 144 -6.85 -6.96 2.14
C GLU A 144 -6.92 -5.57 1.52
N VAL A 145 -7.78 -4.69 2.04
CA VAL A 145 -7.88 -3.29 1.57
C VAL A 145 -6.57 -2.55 1.83
N ALA A 146 -5.99 -2.75 3.02
CA ALA A 146 -4.74 -2.11 3.40
C ALA A 146 -3.55 -2.64 2.58
N ALA A 147 -3.45 -3.96 2.41
CA ALA A 147 -2.45 -4.58 1.55
C ALA A 147 -2.59 -4.09 0.10
N MET A 148 -3.81 -4.04 -0.46
CA MET A 148 -4.03 -3.53 -1.82
C MET A 148 -3.58 -2.07 -1.97
N ALA A 149 -3.91 -1.21 -1.01
CA ALA A 149 -3.47 0.18 -1.03
C ALA A 149 -1.94 0.33 -0.94
N MET A 150 -1.29 -0.45 -0.08
CA MET A 150 0.17 -0.48 0.04
C MET A 150 0.84 -1.02 -1.22
N ILE A 151 0.32 -2.12 -1.78
CA ILE A 151 0.80 -2.72 -3.04
C ILE A 151 0.68 -1.73 -4.20
N GLU A 152 -0.42 -0.97 -4.27
CA GLU A 152 -0.57 0.07 -5.30
C GLU A 152 0.46 1.18 -5.13
N ALA A 153 0.61 1.70 -3.91
CA ALA A 153 1.53 2.79 -3.60
C ALA A 153 3.00 2.40 -3.83
N VAL A 154 3.38 1.16 -3.49
CA VAL A 154 4.74 0.64 -3.74
C VAL A 154 4.93 0.28 -5.21
N GLY A 155 3.98 -0.47 -5.79
CA GLY A 155 4.10 -1.00 -7.14
C GLY A 155 4.23 0.08 -8.22
N ARG A 156 3.56 1.23 -8.04
CA ARG A 156 3.69 2.37 -8.96
C ARG A 156 5.08 3.02 -8.94
N LEU A 157 5.84 2.87 -7.85
CA LEU A 157 7.18 3.44 -7.72
C LEU A 157 8.26 2.56 -8.38
N VAL A 158 7.92 1.32 -8.76
CA VAL A 158 8.86 0.42 -9.44
C VAL A 158 9.28 1.02 -10.79
N PRO A 159 10.59 1.09 -11.10
CA PRO A 159 11.08 1.64 -12.36
C PRO A 159 10.42 1.01 -13.58
N GLY A 160 9.91 1.85 -14.48
CA GLY A 160 9.23 1.43 -15.71
C GLY A 160 7.72 1.21 -15.57
N VAL A 161 7.16 1.24 -14.36
CA VAL A 161 5.70 1.11 -14.16
C VAL A 161 4.98 2.38 -14.57
N VAL A 162 5.38 3.54 -14.04
CA VAL A 162 4.84 4.85 -14.46
C VAL A 162 5.56 5.34 -15.71
N GLY A 163 4.80 5.72 -16.73
CA GLY A 163 5.34 6.09 -18.04
C GLY A 163 6.09 7.43 -18.08
N ASN A 164 5.77 8.37 -17.19
CA ASN A 164 6.53 9.61 -17.03
C ASN A 164 7.06 9.72 -15.59
N PRO A 165 8.32 9.39 -15.33
CA PRO A 165 8.91 9.48 -13.99
C PRO A 165 8.85 10.89 -13.38
N GLU A 166 8.80 11.95 -14.19
CA GLU A 166 8.65 13.32 -13.67
C GLU A 166 7.33 13.54 -12.95
N SER A 167 6.26 12.78 -13.29
CA SER A 167 5.00 12.89 -12.56
C SER A 167 5.12 12.45 -11.11
N LEU A 168 6.03 11.51 -10.82
CA LEU A 168 6.30 11.04 -9.45
C LEU A 168 7.01 12.10 -8.59
N VAL A 169 7.58 13.15 -9.20
CA VAL A 169 8.34 14.17 -8.46
C VAL A 169 7.41 15.32 -8.02
N GLU A 170 6.38 15.63 -8.79
CA GLU A 170 5.44 16.73 -8.50
C GLU A 170 4.23 16.28 -7.65
N GLU A 171 4.15 15.00 -7.31
CA GLU A 171 3.03 14.41 -6.57
C GLU A 171 2.99 14.83 -5.10
N SER A 172 1.78 14.77 -4.53
CA SER A 172 1.58 15.08 -3.11
C SER A 172 2.44 14.18 -2.22
N HIS A 173 3.00 14.76 -1.16
CA HIS A 173 3.81 14.10 -0.13
C HIS A 173 5.24 13.70 -0.53
N GLU A 174 5.70 14.00 -1.75
CA GLU A 174 7.08 13.74 -2.18
C GLU A 174 8.08 14.75 -1.61
N ASP A 175 7.72 16.04 -1.62
CA ASP A 175 8.51 17.13 -1.03
C ASP A 175 7.88 17.70 0.27
N GLY A 176 6.89 16.98 0.81
CA GLY A 176 6.11 17.40 1.98
C GLY A 176 4.95 18.35 1.68
N LEU A 177 4.67 18.70 0.42
CA LEU A 177 3.52 19.52 0.04
C LEU A 177 2.42 18.71 -0.64
N LEU A 178 1.23 19.29 -0.71
CA LEU A 178 0.15 18.82 -1.57
C LEU A 178 0.33 19.33 -3.00
N GLU A 179 -0.10 18.55 -3.98
CA GLU A 179 -0.07 18.91 -5.40
C GLU A 179 -0.95 20.14 -5.71
N TYR A 180 -0.49 20.94 -6.69
CA TYR A 180 -1.23 22.08 -7.20
C TYR A 180 -2.56 21.66 -7.85
N PRO A 181 -3.55 22.56 -8.00
CA PRO A 181 -4.79 22.23 -8.69
C PRO A 181 -4.54 22.00 -10.19
N SER A 182 -5.08 20.90 -10.70
CA SER A 182 -4.97 20.50 -12.11
C SER A 182 -6.20 20.89 -12.91
N TYR A 183 -5.98 21.37 -14.13
CA TYR A 183 -7.01 21.83 -15.06
C TYR A 183 -6.80 21.16 -16.41
N THR A 184 -7.89 20.84 -17.10
CA THR A 184 -7.86 20.30 -18.46
C THR A 184 -8.91 21.00 -19.32
N LYS A 185 -8.92 20.69 -20.62
CA LYS A 185 -9.90 21.24 -21.56
C LYS A 185 -11.33 20.81 -21.16
N PRO A 186 -12.35 21.65 -21.40
CA PRO A 186 -12.31 22.97 -22.04
C PRO A 186 -11.81 24.09 -21.10
N SER A 187 -11.40 25.24 -21.66
CA SER A 187 -10.87 26.38 -20.88
C SER A 187 -11.93 27.11 -20.04
N SER A 188 -13.21 26.89 -20.31
CA SER A 188 -14.34 27.40 -19.52
C SER A 188 -15.38 26.30 -19.39
N TRP A 189 -15.85 26.04 -18.17
CA TRP A 189 -16.89 25.07 -17.90
C TRP A 189 -17.87 25.66 -16.88
N ARG A 190 -19.13 25.86 -17.29
CA ARG A 190 -20.21 26.38 -16.41
C ARG A 190 -19.87 27.71 -15.71
N GLY A 191 -19.10 28.58 -16.37
CA GLY A 191 -18.66 29.85 -15.78
C GLY A 191 -17.43 29.73 -14.85
N TYR A 192 -16.83 28.55 -14.76
CA TYR A 192 -15.54 28.33 -14.11
C TYR A 192 -14.45 28.29 -15.18
N ASP A 193 -13.62 29.34 -15.21
CA ASP A 193 -12.54 29.48 -16.17
C ASP A 193 -11.23 28.90 -15.61
N VAL A 194 -10.42 28.33 -16.50
CA VAL A 194 -9.03 27.96 -16.20
C VAL A 194 -8.24 29.24 -15.87
N PRO A 195 -7.41 29.25 -14.81
CA PRO A 195 -6.57 30.41 -14.47
C PRO A 195 -5.80 30.93 -15.70
N PRO A 196 -5.89 32.23 -16.05
CA PRO A 196 -5.28 32.78 -17.27
C PRO A 196 -3.79 32.50 -17.38
N ILE A 197 -3.08 32.40 -16.25
CA ILE A 197 -1.66 32.05 -16.20
C ILE A 197 -1.35 30.70 -16.84
N LEU A 198 -2.22 29.70 -16.69
CA LEU A 198 -2.07 28.37 -17.27
C LEU A 198 -2.30 28.36 -18.80
N LEU A 199 -2.89 29.42 -19.34
CA LEU A 199 -3.12 29.61 -20.78
C LEU A 199 -2.03 30.45 -21.44
N SER A 200 -1.08 30.99 -20.67
CA SER A 200 -0.09 31.97 -21.16
C SER A 200 1.07 31.38 -21.98
N GLY A 201 1.32 30.07 -21.86
CA GLY A 201 2.51 29.42 -22.42
C GLY A 201 3.83 29.81 -21.72
N ASN A 202 3.80 30.64 -20.67
CA ASN A 202 4.99 31.04 -19.93
C ASN A 202 5.35 29.97 -18.88
N HIS A 203 6.24 29.05 -19.25
CA HIS A 203 6.64 27.94 -18.37
C HIS A 203 7.16 28.38 -17.00
N GLY A 204 7.96 29.46 -16.93
CA GLY A 204 8.51 29.95 -15.66
C GLY A 204 7.42 30.51 -14.74
N ALA A 205 6.48 31.29 -15.30
CA ALA A 205 5.39 31.85 -14.53
C ALA A 205 4.35 30.79 -14.13
N ILE A 206 4.14 29.77 -14.96
CA ILE A 206 3.31 28.59 -14.61
C ILE A 206 3.94 27.79 -13.48
N ALA A 207 5.26 27.53 -13.52
CA ALA A 207 5.96 26.81 -12.45
C ALA A 207 5.91 27.58 -11.13
N ALA A 208 6.12 28.90 -11.16
CA ALA A 208 6.00 29.74 -9.97
C ALA A 208 4.58 29.71 -9.38
N TRP A 209 3.55 29.83 -10.23
CA TRP A 209 2.16 29.73 -9.81
C TRP A 209 1.84 28.36 -9.21
N ARG A 210 2.31 27.26 -9.82
CA ARG A 210 2.12 25.90 -9.29
C ARG A 210 2.71 25.77 -7.89
N ARG A 211 3.94 26.24 -7.70
CA ARG A 211 4.62 26.22 -6.39
C ARG A 211 3.86 27.01 -5.33
N GLU A 212 3.35 28.19 -5.68
CA GLU A 212 2.50 29.00 -4.80
C GLU A 212 1.22 28.26 -4.40
N GLN A 213 0.54 27.63 -5.37
CA GLN A 213 -0.67 26.86 -5.10
C GLN A 213 -0.42 25.62 -4.23
N GLN A 214 0.71 24.92 -4.40
CA GLN A 214 1.08 23.79 -3.52
C GLN A 214 1.19 24.26 -2.06
N VAL A 215 1.88 25.38 -1.80
CA VAL A 215 2.00 25.95 -0.44
C VAL A 215 0.64 26.32 0.11
N GLN A 216 -0.12 27.12 -0.63
CA GLN A 216 -1.40 27.64 -0.17
C GLN A 216 -2.37 26.50 0.16
N ARG A 217 -2.45 25.49 -0.71
CA ARG A 217 -3.30 24.32 -0.51
C ARG A 217 -2.86 23.48 0.69
N THR A 218 -1.55 23.37 0.92
CA THR A 218 -1.00 22.65 2.08
C THR A 218 -1.35 23.39 3.37
N ILE A 219 -1.15 24.72 3.43
CA ILE A 219 -1.58 25.56 4.57
C ILE A 219 -3.06 25.35 4.88
N GLU A 220 -3.91 25.38 3.86
CA GLU A 220 -5.37 25.31 4.04
C GLU A 220 -5.87 23.92 4.47
N ARG A 221 -5.27 22.84 3.96
CA ARG A 221 -5.84 21.48 4.07
C ARG A 221 -5.04 20.55 4.97
N ARG A 222 -3.72 20.71 5.00
CA ARG A 222 -2.77 19.86 5.72
C ARG A 222 -1.66 20.72 6.35
N PRO A 223 -2.02 21.67 7.22
CA PRO A 223 -1.03 22.55 7.86
C PRO A 223 -0.01 21.76 8.68
N ASP A 224 -0.34 20.54 9.10
CA ASP A 224 0.54 19.59 9.79
C ASP A 224 1.76 19.17 8.96
N LEU A 225 1.74 19.30 7.63
CA LEU A 225 2.86 18.94 6.76
C LEU A 225 3.95 20.03 6.66
N LEU A 226 3.69 21.24 7.13
CA LEU A 226 4.62 22.37 6.99
C LEU A 226 5.70 22.34 8.08
N PRO A 227 6.96 22.71 7.76
CA PRO A 227 8.02 22.78 8.76
C PRO A 227 7.68 23.82 9.84
N GLY A 228 7.63 23.40 11.11
CA GLY A 228 7.47 24.31 12.27
C GLY A 228 6.12 24.24 13.02
N ASN A 229 5.39 23.13 12.94
CA ASN A 229 4.22 22.86 13.79
C ASN A 229 4.50 21.87 14.95
N ASP A 230 5.78 21.67 15.31
CA ASP A 230 6.22 21.08 16.59
C ASP A 230 6.80 22.17 17.51
#